data_AF-A0A0N0MUS6-F1
#
_entry.id   AF-A0A0N0MUS6-F1
#
_cell.length_a   1.000
_cell.length_b   1.000
_cell.length_c   1.000
_cell.angle_alpha   90.00
_cell.angle_beta   90.00
_cell.angle_gamma   90.00
#
_symmetry.space_group_name_H-M   'P 1'
#
loop_
_entity.id
_entity.type
_entity.pdbx_description
1 polymer ?
#
loop_
_entity_poly.entity_id
_entity_poly.type
_entity_poly.pdbx_seq_one_letter_code
_entity_poly.pdbx_strand_id
1 'polypeptide(L)'
;MTEISSPHISYPRVMVLGVQPCDPPFRIVEIDGEMVGEAKSITDVLTFAGSQGIHIHDLDDPDVVRWVGGDKFTWAPRQGRSGGSGR
;
A
#
# COMPACT_ATOMS: atom_id res chain seq x y z
N MET A 1 24.63 -12.58 -28.72
CA MET A 1 23.75 -12.88 -27.55
C MET A 1 23.76 -11.65 -26.67
N THR A 2 22.72 -10.84 -26.74
CA THR A 2 22.49 -9.69 -25.84
C THR A 2 21.02 -9.73 -25.48
N GLU A 3 20.70 -10.53 -24.47
CA GLU A 3 19.40 -10.44 -23.81
C GLU A 3 19.46 -9.18 -22.93
N ILE A 4 18.78 -8.12 -23.36
CA ILE A 4 18.50 -6.97 -22.52
C ILE A 4 17.38 -7.46 -21.60
N SER A 5 17.71 -7.73 -20.34
CA SER A 5 16.70 -7.90 -19.30
C SER A 5 16.02 -6.54 -19.15
N SER A 6 14.95 -6.33 -19.91
CA SER A 6 14.06 -5.19 -19.72
C SER A 6 13.72 -5.11 -18.23
N PRO A 7 13.83 -3.95 -17.57
CA PRO A 7 13.33 -3.83 -16.22
C PRO A 7 11.85 -4.22 -16.27
N HIS A 8 11.49 -5.33 -15.62
CA HIS A 8 10.08 -5.70 -15.47
C HIS A 8 9.42 -4.58 -14.67
N ILE A 9 8.77 -3.66 -15.37
CA ILE A 9 7.89 -2.68 -14.72
C ILE A 9 6.68 -3.48 -14.27
N SER A 10 6.75 -3.93 -13.02
CA SER A 10 5.62 -4.56 -12.37
C SER A 10 4.55 -3.52 -12.09
N TYR A 11 3.37 -3.75 -12.66
CA TYR A 11 2.17 -2.98 -12.41
C TYR A 11 1.34 -3.73 -11.36
N PRO A 12 1.57 -3.50 -10.06
CA PRO A 12 0.82 -4.15 -9.00
C PRO A 12 -0.64 -3.83 -9.18
N ARG A 13 -1.48 -4.87 -9.11
CA ARG A 13 -2.91 -4.69 -9.22
C ARG A 13 -3.49 -3.97 -8.01
N VAL A 14 -2.85 -4.07 -6.85
CA VAL A 14 -3.28 -3.40 -5.62
C VAL A 14 -2.18 -2.46 -5.12
N MET A 15 -2.49 -1.17 -5.03
CA MET A 15 -1.64 -0.17 -4.38
C MET A 15 -2.27 0.25 -3.06
N VAL A 16 -1.50 0.21 -1.98
CA VAL A 16 -1.92 0.70 -0.66
C VAL A 16 -1.05 1.89 -0.29
N LEU A 17 -1.63 3.09 -0.37
CA LEU A 17 -0.92 4.35 -0.19
C LEU A 17 -0.44 4.56 1.26
N GLY A 18 0.27 5.67 1.51
CA GLY A 18 0.73 6.03 2.84
C GLY A 18 -0.40 6.22 3.85
N VAL A 19 -0.09 6.00 5.12
CA VAL A 19 -1.01 6.25 6.24
C VAL A 19 -1.44 7.71 6.26
N GLN A 20 -2.74 7.94 6.19
CA GLN A 20 -3.35 9.25 6.34
C GLN A 20 -3.42 9.61 7.83
N PRO A 21 -2.94 10.80 8.23
CA PRO A 21 -2.92 11.24 9.62
C PRO A 21 -4.30 11.74 10.10
N CYS A 22 -5.34 10.94 9.86
CA CYS A 22 -6.70 11.17 10.34
C CYS A 22 -6.93 10.39 11.65
N ASP A 23 -8.06 10.65 12.31
CA ASP A 23 -8.48 9.93 13.51
C ASP A 23 -9.86 9.26 13.29
N PRO A 24 -9.93 7.92 13.11
CA PRO A 24 -8.81 6.97 13.11
C PRO A 24 -7.98 7.04 11.81
N PRO A 25 -6.69 6.66 11.85
CA PRO A 25 -5.84 6.63 10.66
C PRO A 25 -6.30 5.53 9.70
N PHE A 26 -6.07 5.76 8.41
CA PHE A 26 -6.41 4.82 7.35
C PHE A 26 -5.39 4.90 6.21
N ARG A 27 -5.48 3.98 5.27
CA ARG A 27 -4.71 3.96 4.02
C ARG A 27 -5.68 3.92 2.86
N ILE A 28 -5.35 4.61 1.78
CA ILE A 28 -6.14 4.55 0.55
C ILE A 28 -5.72 3.31 -0.22
N VAL A 29 -6.69 2.54 -0.71
CA VAL A 29 -6.48 1.39 -1.58
C VAL A 29 -6.88 1.78 -3.00
N GLU A 30 -5.97 1.52 -3.92
CA GLU A 30 -6.18 1.60 -5.36
C GLU A 30 -6.09 0.20 -5.95
N ILE A 31 -7.01 -0.13 -6.86
CA ILE A 31 -7.00 -1.37 -7.61
C ILE A 31 -7.02 -1.06 -9.11
N ASP A 32 -6.07 -1.60 -9.86
CA ASP A 32 -5.88 -1.34 -11.29
C ASP A 32 -5.87 0.15 -11.65
N GLY A 33 -5.38 1.00 -10.73
CA GLY A 33 -5.29 2.46 -10.90
C GLY A 33 -6.52 3.26 -10.45
N GLU A 34 -7.58 2.60 -9.96
CA GLU A 34 -8.78 3.25 -9.44
C GLU A 34 -8.83 3.22 -7.91
N MET A 35 -9.18 4.34 -7.27
CA MET A 35 -9.38 4.40 -5.82
C MET A 35 -10.65 3.62 -5.43
N VAL A 36 -10.49 2.55 -4.66
CA VAL A 36 -11.61 1.68 -4.25
C VAL A 36 -12.11 1.95 -2.83
N GLY A 37 -11.26 2.53 -1.95
CA GLY A 37 -11.70 2.88 -0.61
C GLY A 37 -10.60 3.15 0.40
N GLU A 38 -11.04 3.38 1.64
CA GLU A 38 -10.20 3.59 2.82
C GLU A 38 -10.09 2.28 3.61
N ALA A 39 -8.89 1.74 3.75
CA ALA A 39 -8.59 0.59 4.60
C ALA A 39 -8.10 1.06 5.97
N LYS A 40 -8.60 0.45 7.05
CA LYS A 40 -8.12 0.66 8.42
C LYS A 40 -7.34 -0.55 8.94
N SER A 41 -7.33 -1.64 8.18
CA SER A 41 -6.65 -2.89 8.49
C SER A 41 -6.29 -3.68 7.22
N ILE A 42 -5.46 -4.71 7.38
CA ILE A 42 -5.18 -5.68 6.30
C ILE A 42 -6.47 -6.34 5.81
N THR A 43 -7.42 -6.63 6.71
CA THR A 43 -8.69 -7.27 6.35
C THR A 43 -9.45 -6.45 5.32
N ASP A 44 -9.49 -5.12 5.48
CA ASP A 44 -10.18 -4.24 4.52
C ASP A 44 -9.54 -4.32 3.13
N VAL A 45 -8.20 -4.34 3.06
CA VAL A 45 -7.46 -4.51 1.80
C VAL A 45 -7.84 -5.82 1.11
N LEU A 46 -7.89 -6.93 1.87
CA LEU A 46 -8.31 -8.23 1.35
C LEU A 46 -9.77 -8.24 0.91
N THR A 47 -10.66 -7.56 1.64
CA THR A 47 -12.07 -7.43 1.28
C THR A 47 -12.25 -6.65 -0.02
N PHE A 48 -11.54 -5.53 -0.19
CA PHE A 48 -11.58 -4.75 -1.44
C PHE A 48 -11.00 -5.53 -2.63
N ALA A 49 -9.90 -6.25 -2.43
CA ALA A 49 -9.33 -7.11 -3.47
C ALA A 49 -10.32 -8.23 -3.86
N GLY A 50 -10.91 -8.89 -2.85
CA GLY A 50 -11.89 -9.95 -3.07
C GLY A 50 -13.16 -9.47 -3.79
N SER A 51 -13.65 -8.26 -3.50
CA SER A 51 -14.81 -7.70 -4.21
C SER A 51 -14.52 -7.38 -5.68
N GLN A 52 -13.24 -7.22 -6.05
CA GLN A 52 -12.77 -7.09 -7.43
C GLN A 52 -12.32 -8.42 -8.06
N GLY A 53 -12.54 -9.56 -7.38
CA GLY A 53 -12.14 -10.88 -7.86
C GLY A 53 -10.63 -11.14 -7.83
N ILE A 54 -9.87 -10.35 -7.06
CA ILE A 54 -8.43 -10.50 -6.89
C ILE A 54 -8.16 -11.38 -5.68
N HIS A 55 -7.55 -12.54 -5.94
CA HIS A 55 -7.07 -13.44 -4.90
C HIS A 55 -5.62 -13.10 -4.54
N ILE A 56 -5.41 -12.58 -3.34
CA ILE A 56 -4.07 -12.28 -2.81
C ILE A 56 -3.55 -13.50 -2.05
N HIS A 57 -2.49 -14.12 -2.57
CA HIS A 57 -1.81 -15.24 -1.91
C HIS A 57 -0.73 -14.79 -0.94
N ASP A 58 -0.02 -13.72 -1.29
CA ASP A 58 1.05 -13.12 -0.49
C ASP A 58 0.90 -11.59 -0.50
N LEU A 59 0.87 -10.99 0.69
CA LEU A 59 0.76 -9.53 0.86
C LEU A 59 2.13 -8.84 0.76
N ASP A 60 3.23 -9.61 0.77
CA ASP A 60 4.59 -9.11 0.61
C ASP A 60 5.07 -9.17 -0.84
N ASP A 61 4.31 -9.80 -1.74
CA ASP A 61 4.62 -9.83 -3.17
C ASP A 61 4.36 -8.44 -3.79
N PRO A 62 5.41 -7.69 -4.19
CA PRO A 62 5.28 -6.34 -4.71
C PRO A 62 4.64 -6.29 -6.10
N ASP A 63 4.49 -7.44 -6.77
CA ASP A 63 3.79 -7.58 -8.05
C ASP A 63 2.28 -7.76 -7.87
N VAL A 64 1.84 -8.11 -6.66
CA VAL A 64 0.42 -8.23 -6.29
C VAL A 64 -0.03 -7.02 -5.47
N VAL A 65 0.69 -6.72 -4.37
CA VAL A 65 0.36 -5.64 -3.44
C VAL A 65 1.58 -4.76 -3.19
N ARG A 66 1.43 -3.47 -3.50
CA ARG A 66 2.47 -2.47 -3.25
C ARG A 66 2.09 -1.56 -2.08
N TRP A 67 2.84 -1.65 -0.99
CA TRP A 67 2.69 -0.78 0.17
C TRP A 67 3.57 0.47 0.06
N VAL A 68 2.98 1.65 0.19
CA VAL A 68 3.69 2.94 0.15
C VAL A 68 3.73 3.57 1.54
N GLY A 69 4.87 4.14 1.94
CA GLY A 69 4.99 4.85 3.23
C GLY A 69 5.08 3.92 4.46
N GLY A 70 5.30 2.62 4.24
CA GLY A 70 5.35 1.58 5.26
C GLY A 70 5.00 0.22 4.64
N ASP A 71 4.96 -0.81 5.46
CA ASP A 71 4.59 -2.18 5.07
C ASP A 71 3.14 -2.51 5.49
N LYS A 72 2.73 -3.78 5.36
CA LYS A 72 1.41 -4.27 5.77
C LYS A 72 1.10 -4.12 7.26
N PHE A 73 2.11 -3.87 8.11
CA PHE A 73 1.96 -3.70 9.55
C PHE A 73 1.98 -2.23 9.98
N THR A 74 2.25 -1.30 9.06
CA THR A 74 2.34 0.12 9.35
C THR A 74 0.98 0.81 9.12
N TRP A 75 0.22 1.03 10.20
CA TRP A 75 -1.11 1.67 10.17
C TRP A 75 -1.23 2.95 11.00
N ALA A 76 -0.22 3.25 11.82
CA ALA A 76 -0.14 4.52 12.53
C ALA A 76 0.73 5.50 11.72
N PRO A 77 0.37 6.79 11.67
CA PRO A 77 1.26 7.79 11.10
C PRO A 77 2.57 7.77 11.90
N ARG A 78 3.70 7.81 11.21
CA ARG A 78 4.97 8.06 11.90
C ARG A 78 4.83 9.41 12.58
N GLN A 79 4.87 9.42 13.92
CA GLN A 79 5.07 10.66 14.65
C GLN A 79 6.37 11.23 14.13
N GLY A 80 6.28 12.30 13.32
CA GLY A 80 7.47 13.05 12.96
C GLY A 80 8.14 13.39 14.27
N ARG A 81 9.44 13.09 14.42
CA ARG A 81 10.24 13.81 15.41
C ARG A 81 10.10 15.27 15.01
N SER A 82 9.16 15.97 15.62
CA SER A 82 9.16 17.42 15.69
C SER A 82 10.52 17.75 16.25
N GLY A 83 11.42 18.20 15.37
CA GLY A 83 12.74 18.64 15.76
C GLY A 83 12.56 19.71 16.82
N GLY A 84 12.89 19.36 18.06
CA GLY A 84 13.18 20.34 19.09
C GLY A 84 14.37 21.14 18.61
N SER A 85 14.11 22.19 17.83
CA SER A 85 15.04 23.29 17.69
C SER A 85 14.89 24.12 18.95
N GLY A 86 15.63 23.71 19.99
CA GLY A 86 15.97 24.62 21.07
C GLY A 86 16.80 25.75 20.48
N ARG A 87 16.24 26.97 20.53
CA ARG A 87 16.96 28.23 20.71
C ARG A 87 16.11 29.13 21.56
#